data_AF-A0A158CEC6-F1
#
_entry.id   AF-A0A158CEC6-F1
#
_cell.length_a   1.000
_cell.length_b   1.000
_cell.length_c   1.000
_cell.angle_alpha   90.00
_cell.angle_beta   90.00
_cell.angle_gamma   90.00
#
_symmetry.space_group_name_H-M   'P 1'
#
loop_
_entity.id
_entity.type
_entity.pdbx_description
1 polymer ?
#
loop_
_entity_poly.entity_id
_entity_poly.type
_entity_poly.pdbx_seq_one_letter_code
_entity_poly.pdbx_strand_id
1 'polypeptide(L)'
;MKRTRTPLRAALSAALSAAVFAPVIAVSFAALHSTPASAQAVIIAPSAPPPMRVEQLPPPRAGYAWDPGHWRWTRGGYVWAPGHWRPVRAGYRWIPGHWVQRGPSWRWAEGHWA
;
A
#
# COMPACT_ATOMS: atom_id res chain seq x y z
N MET A 1 -3.83 62.52 -36.01
CA MET A 1 -5.30 62.61 -36.05
C MET A 1 -5.84 61.27 -36.55
N LYS A 2 -6.80 60.68 -35.81
CA LYS A 2 -7.48 59.37 -35.98
C LYS A 2 -8.23 59.32 -37.34
N ARG A 3 -8.61 58.22 -38.03
CA ARG A 3 -8.71 56.77 -37.78
C ARG A 3 -9.04 56.10 -39.13
N THR A 4 -8.56 54.87 -39.31
CA THR A 4 -8.90 53.87 -40.33
C THR A 4 -10.33 53.31 -40.19
N ARG A 5 -10.98 53.01 -41.33
CA ARG A 5 -12.12 52.08 -41.55
C ARG A 5 -11.91 51.57 -42.98
N THR A 6 -11.81 50.30 -43.36
CA THR A 6 -12.58 49.06 -43.11
C THR A 6 -11.74 47.90 -43.76
N PRO A 7 -12.01 46.57 -43.62
CA PRO A 7 -13.30 45.93 -43.92
C PRO A 7 -13.76 44.84 -42.93
N LEU A 8 -15.07 44.86 -42.68
CA LEU A 8 -15.87 43.67 -42.39
C LEU A 8 -15.54 42.58 -43.42
N ARG A 9 -15.57 41.31 -42.98
CA ARG A 9 -15.50 40.05 -43.77
C ARG A 9 -14.13 39.37 -43.82
N ALA A 10 -13.61 38.92 -42.69
CA ALA A 10 -12.74 37.73 -42.67
C ALA A 10 -12.48 37.28 -41.23
N ALA A 11 -13.47 36.69 -40.56
CA ALA A 11 -13.21 35.77 -39.44
C ALA A 11 -14.44 34.95 -39.03
N LEU A 12 -15.42 34.75 -39.91
CA LEU A 12 -16.37 33.64 -39.75
C LEU A 12 -15.66 32.38 -40.22
N SER A 13 -14.81 31.76 -39.38
CA SER A 13 -14.33 30.37 -39.57
C SER A 13 -13.50 29.79 -38.43
N ALA A 14 -13.03 30.57 -37.44
CA ALA A 14 -12.06 30.05 -36.46
C ALA A 14 -12.55 30.05 -35.00
N ALA A 15 -13.86 29.98 -34.76
CA ALA A 15 -14.41 30.04 -33.40
C ALA A 15 -15.18 28.80 -32.96
N LEU A 16 -15.14 27.68 -33.70
CA LEU A 16 -15.92 26.49 -33.36
C LEU A 16 -15.19 25.17 -33.60
N SER A 17 -13.98 25.01 -33.05
CA SER A 17 -13.34 23.67 -33.00
C SER A 17 -12.49 23.40 -31.76
N ALA A 18 -12.17 24.40 -30.94
CA ALA A 18 -11.23 24.23 -29.83
C ALA A 18 -11.87 24.18 -28.42
N ALA A 19 -13.21 24.17 -28.31
CA ALA A 19 -13.90 24.35 -27.02
C ALA A 19 -14.69 23.14 -26.50
N VAL A 20 -14.57 21.96 -27.11
CA VAL A 20 -15.32 20.76 -26.68
C VAL A 20 -14.43 19.58 -26.26
N PHE A 21 -13.13 19.58 -26.61
CA PHE A 21 -12.24 18.45 -26.30
C PHE A 21 -11.49 18.55 -24.97
N ALA A 22 -11.43 19.72 -24.35
CA ALA A 22 -10.67 19.92 -23.11
C ALA A 22 -11.24 19.19 -21.86
N PRO A 23 -12.57 19.10 -21.63
CA PRO A 23 -13.07 18.44 -20.42
C PRO A 23 -13.13 16.90 -20.52
N VAL A 24 -13.14 16.33 -21.73
CA VAL A 24 -13.22 14.87 -21.93
C VAL A 24 -11.91 14.18 -21.53
N ILE A 25 -10.75 14.83 -21.75
CA ILE A 25 -9.43 14.28 -21.40
C ILE A 25 -9.23 14.27 -19.87
N ALA A 26 -9.69 15.31 -19.17
CA ALA A 26 -9.55 15.41 -17.71
C ALA A 26 -10.39 14.36 -16.95
N VAL A 27 -11.61 14.09 -17.41
CA VAL A 27 -12.48 13.05 -16.82
C VAL A 27 -11.93 11.65 -17.11
N SER A 28 -11.39 11.42 -18.31
CA SER A 28 -10.78 10.15 -18.68
C SER A 28 -9.53 9.82 -17.84
N PHE A 29 -8.73 10.82 -17.48
CA PHE A 29 -7.55 10.60 -16.63
C PHE A 29 -7.93 10.23 -15.19
N ALA A 30 -8.99 10.83 -14.64
CA ALA A 30 -9.50 10.50 -13.31
C ALA A 30 -10.02 9.05 -13.20
N ALA A 31 -10.62 8.51 -14.28
CA ALA A 31 -11.17 7.16 -14.31
C ALA A 31 -10.11 6.03 -14.44
N LEU A 32 -8.85 6.38 -14.77
CA LEU A 32 -7.76 5.41 -14.94
C LEU A 32 -6.93 5.18 -13.67
N HIS A 33 -7.32 5.77 -12.53
CA HIS A 33 -6.63 5.52 -11.26
C HIS A 33 -7.07 4.18 -10.68
N SER A 34 -6.42 3.11 -11.14
CA SER A 34 -6.43 1.82 -10.45
C SER A 34 -5.75 2.01 -9.08
N THR A 35 -6.52 2.17 -8.01
CA THR A 35 -5.97 2.10 -6.66
C THR A 35 -5.41 0.69 -6.45
N PRO A 36 -4.14 0.53 -6.02
CA PRO A 36 -3.63 -0.81 -5.74
C PRO A 36 -4.48 -1.43 -4.64
N ALA A 37 -5.21 -2.49 -4.95
CA ALA A 37 -5.85 -3.31 -3.95
C ALA A 37 -4.74 -4.03 -3.18
N SER A 38 -4.56 -3.67 -1.91
CA SER A 38 -3.63 -4.40 -1.04
C SER A 38 -4.26 -5.75 -0.73
N ALA A 39 -3.91 -6.78 -1.51
CA ALA A 39 -4.27 -8.15 -1.20
C ALA A 39 -3.37 -8.62 -0.06
N GLN A 40 -3.87 -8.57 1.19
CA GLN A 40 -3.17 -9.24 2.29
C GLN A 40 -3.25 -10.75 2.03
N ALA A 41 -2.11 -11.38 1.75
CA ALA A 41 -2.04 -12.82 1.65
C ALA A 41 -2.38 -13.44 3.02
N VAL A 42 -3.63 -13.85 3.20
CA VAL A 42 -4.07 -14.47 4.45
C VAL A 42 -3.49 -15.87 4.51
N ILE A 43 -2.45 -16.05 5.32
CA ILE A 43 -1.90 -17.37 5.62
C ILE A 43 -2.85 -18.06 6.59
N ILE A 44 -3.50 -19.15 6.15
CA ILE A 44 -4.45 -19.94 6.93
C ILE A 44 -3.81 -21.29 7.27
N ALA A 45 -3.66 -21.57 8.56
CA ALA A 45 -3.23 -22.87 9.06
C ALA A 45 -4.43 -23.63 9.67
N PRO A 46 -4.56 -24.95 9.44
CA PRO A 46 -5.66 -25.77 9.94
C PRO A 46 -5.51 -26.16 11.42
N SER A 47 -4.32 -25.99 12.00
CA SER A 47 -4.00 -26.33 13.39
C SER A 47 -3.31 -25.17 14.09
N ALA A 48 -3.30 -25.19 15.42
CA ALA A 48 -2.62 -24.17 16.21
C ALA A 48 -1.11 -24.13 15.92
N PRO A 49 -0.49 -22.94 15.90
CA PRO A 49 0.96 -22.84 15.80
C PRO A 49 1.61 -23.52 17.00
N PRO A 50 2.80 -24.12 16.83
CA PRO A 50 3.58 -24.61 17.97
C PRO A 50 3.87 -23.47 18.94
N PRO A 51 4.23 -23.79 20.21
CA PRO A 51 4.70 -22.79 21.14
C PRO A 51 5.80 -21.91 20.53
N MET A 52 5.75 -20.60 20.79
CA MET A 52 6.80 -19.71 20.31
C MET A 52 8.16 -20.18 20.83
N ARG A 53 9.15 -20.21 19.95
CA ARG A 53 10.51 -20.53 20.36
C ARG A 53 11.04 -19.35 21.16
N VAL A 54 11.74 -19.64 22.24
CA VAL A 54 12.50 -18.62 22.96
C VAL A 54 13.66 -18.21 22.05
N GLU A 55 13.60 -16.98 21.57
CA GLU A 55 14.69 -16.36 20.83
C GLU A 55 15.48 -15.48 21.80
N GLN A 56 16.81 -15.62 21.78
CA GLN A 56 17.66 -14.70 22.52
C GLN A 56 17.55 -13.34 21.86
N LEU A 57 16.93 -12.37 22.56
CA LEU A 57 16.84 -11.01 22.04
C LEU A 57 18.25 -10.44 21.87
N PRO A 58 18.64 -10.01 20.66
CA PRO A 58 19.91 -9.33 20.46
C PRO A 58 19.92 -7.98 21.21
N PRO A 59 21.11 -7.44 21.51
CA PRO A 59 21.24 -6.13 22.15
C PRO A 59 20.46 -5.05 21.37
N PRO A 60 19.76 -4.12 22.07
CA PRO A 60 19.04 -3.03 21.41
C PRO A 60 19.93 -2.24 20.45
N ARG A 61 19.40 -1.94 19.26
CA ARG A 61 20.09 -1.16 18.23
C ARG A 61 19.36 0.16 18.01
N ALA A 62 20.05 1.29 18.21
CA ALA A 62 19.48 2.61 18.02
C ALA A 62 18.96 2.80 16.58
N GLY A 63 17.73 3.31 16.44
CA GLY A 63 17.08 3.50 15.15
C GLY A 63 16.48 2.23 14.53
N TYR A 64 16.46 1.10 15.26
CA TYR A 64 15.84 -0.14 14.80
C TYR A 64 14.88 -0.71 15.85
N ALA A 65 13.79 -1.32 15.39
CA ALA A 65 12.89 -2.13 16.19
C ALA A 65 13.15 -3.61 15.89
N TRP A 66 13.11 -4.43 16.94
CA TRP A 66 13.22 -5.88 16.79
C TRP A 66 11.88 -6.46 16.36
N ASP A 67 11.86 -7.16 15.23
CA ASP A 67 10.74 -7.97 14.74
C ASP A 67 11.00 -9.42 15.16
N PRO A 68 10.34 -9.94 16.20
CA PRO A 68 10.67 -11.26 16.75
C PRO A 68 10.38 -12.38 15.75
N GLY A 69 11.16 -13.45 15.85
CA GLY A 69 10.92 -14.65 15.07
C GLY A 69 9.55 -15.24 15.35
N HIS A 70 8.98 -15.89 14.32
CA HIS A 70 7.64 -16.46 14.39
C HIS A 70 7.53 -17.72 13.55
N TRP A 71 6.51 -18.53 13.85
CA TRP A 71 6.16 -19.65 13.00
C TRP A 71 5.47 -19.16 11.75
N ARG A 72 6.04 -19.46 10.58
CA ARG A 72 5.43 -19.23 9.28
C ARG A 72 4.84 -20.54 8.77
N TRP A 73 3.57 -20.51 8.37
CA TRP A 73 2.95 -21.66 7.72
C TRP A 73 3.34 -21.70 6.24
N THR A 74 3.93 -22.80 5.80
CA THR A 74 4.37 -23.00 4.41
C THR A 74 4.29 -24.47 4.05
N ARG A 75 3.82 -24.79 2.83
CA ARG A 75 3.75 -26.17 2.29
C ARG A 75 3.14 -27.19 3.26
N GLY A 76 2.10 -26.80 3.99
CA GLY A 76 1.38 -27.69 4.91
C GLY A 76 2.05 -27.90 6.28
N GLY A 77 3.04 -27.08 6.65
CA GLY A 77 3.69 -27.18 7.95
C GLY A 77 4.18 -25.83 8.50
N TYR A 78 4.54 -25.82 9.77
CA TYR A 78 5.14 -24.67 10.43
C TYR A 78 6.66 -24.68 10.27
N VAL A 79 7.19 -23.58 9.76
CA VAL A 79 8.63 -23.34 9.61
C VAL A 79 8.99 -22.10 10.41
N TRP A 80 10.05 -22.17 11.21
CA TRP A 80 10.50 -21.01 11.98
C TRP A 80 11.12 -19.96 11.06
N ALA A 81 10.59 -18.74 11.10
CA ALA A 81 11.23 -17.56 10.54
C ALA A 81 11.99 -16.85 11.68
N PRO A 82 13.33 -16.71 11.60
CA PRO A 82 14.10 -15.99 12.60
C PRO A 82 13.72 -14.51 12.63
N GLY A 83 13.89 -13.87 13.78
CA GLY A 83 13.63 -12.44 13.92
C GLY A 83 14.66 -11.60 13.16
N HIS A 84 14.31 -10.34 12.91
CA HIS A 84 15.19 -9.40 12.21
C HIS A 84 14.96 -7.97 12.67
N TRP A 85 15.95 -7.11 12.37
CA TRP A 85 15.85 -5.68 12.66
C TRP A 85 15.03 -4.95 11.58
N ARG A 86 14.09 -4.12 12.00
CA ARG A 86 13.34 -3.19 11.15
C ARG A 86 13.79 -1.76 11.43
N PRO A 87 14.10 -0.93 10.41
CA PRO A 87 14.37 0.49 10.64
C PRO A 87 13.16 1.18 11.28
N VAL A 88 13.39 1.96 12.33
CA VAL A 88 12.32 2.70 13.03
C VAL A 88 11.71 3.75 12.10
N ARG A 89 10.39 3.87 12.15
CA ARG A 89 9.65 5.01 11.59
C ARG A 89 9.40 6.04 12.68
N ALA A 90 9.82 7.28 12.45
CA ALA A 90 9.62 8.37 13.39
C ALA A 90 8.12 8.56 13.70
N GLY A 91 7.78 8.58 14.99
CA GLY A 91 6.40 8.72 15.45
C GLY A 91 5.57 7.42 15.47
N TYR A 92 6.15 6.27 15.10
CA TYR A 92 5.45 4.98 15.09
C TYR A 92 6.12 3.97 16.03
N ARG A 93 5.33 3.01 16.52
CA ARG A 93 5.79 1.84 17.26
C ARG A 93 5.62 0.58 16.41
N TRP A 94 6.60 -0.32 16.46
CA TRP A 94 6.47 -1.64 15.87
C TRP A 94 5.53 -2.50 16.71
N ILE A 95 4.49 -3.04 16.08
CA ILE A 95 3.62 -4.06 16.62
C ILE A 95 4.00 -5.38 15.96
N PRO A 96 4.57 -6.34 16.70
CA PRO A 96 4.90 -7.65 16.17
C PRO A 96 3.66 -8.38 15.62
N GLY A 97 3.89 -9.17 14.56
CA GLY A 97 2.86 -10.06 14.04
C GLY A 97 2.49 -11.14 15.05
N HIS A 98 1.28 -11.67 14.94
CA HIS A 98 0.81 -12.73 15.83
C HIS A 98 -0.21 -13.64 15.13
N TRP A 99 -0.32 -14.87 15.63
CA TRP A 99 -1.34 -15.80 15.18
C TRP A 99 -2.67 -15.50 15.86
N VAL A 100 -3.72 -15.35 15.07
CA VAL A 100 -5.08 -15.09 15.52
C VAL A 100 -5.96 -16.29 15.17
N GLN A 101 -6.66 -16.83 16.17
CA GLN A 101 -7.63 -17.90 15.94
C GLN A 101 -8.88 -17.35 15.25
N ARG A 102 -9.35 -18.04 14.22
CA ARG A 102 -10.56 -17.75 13.44
C ARG A 102 -11.32 -19.05 13.20
N GLY A 103 -12.20 -19.39 14.14
CA GLY A 103 -12.94 -20.65 14.13
C GLY A 103 -11.99 -21.84 14.26
N PRO A 104 -12.05 -22.85 13.37
CA PRO A 104 -11.16 -24.00 13.41
C PRO A 104 -9.75 -23.69 12.88
N SER A 105 -9.56 -22.53 12.25
CA SER A 105 -8.30 -22.17 11.59
C SER A 105 -7.56 -21.06 12.32
N TRP A 106 -6.27 -20.98 12.06
CA TRP A 106 -5.39 -19.93 12.55
C TRP A 106 -4.94 -19.06 11.40
N ARG A 107 -4.92 -17.75 11.62
CA ARG A 107 -4.49 -16.76 10.61
C ARG A 107 -3.32 -15.96 11.14
N TRP A 108 -2.32 -15.75 10.30
CA TRP A 108 -1.21 -14.85 10.63
C TRP A 108 -1.65 -13.41 10.43
N ALA A 109 -1.57 -12.60 11.50
CA ALA A 109 -1.67 -11.15 11.42
C ALA A 109 -0.26 -10.57 11.31
N GLU A 110 0.03 -9.91 10.20
CA GLU A 110 1.36 -9.35 9.94
C GLU A 110 1.70 -8.23 10.93
N GLY A 111 2.99 -8.15 11.27
CA GLY A 111 3.53 -7.04 12.05
C GLY A 111 3.47 -5.74 11.27
N HIS A 112 3.18 -4.63 11.97
CA HIS A 112 3.00 -3.33 11.34
C HIS A 112 3.41 -2.19 12.26
N TRP A 113 3.52 -1.00 11.67
CA TRP A 113 3.76 0.26 12.38
C TRP A 113 2.41 0.88 12.75
N ALA A 114 2.28 1.34 13.99
CA ALA A 114 1.10 2.05 14.51
C ALA A 114 1.50 3.28 15.34
#